data_AF-A0A3Q3N9H4-F1
#
_entry.id   AF-A0A3Q3N9H4-F1
#
_cell.length_a   1.000
_cell.length_b   1.000
_cell.length_c   1.000
_cell.angle_alpha   90.00
_cell.angle_beta   90.00
_cell.angle_gamma   90.00
#
_symmetry.space_group_name_H-M   'P 1'
#
loop_
_entity.id
_entity.type
_entity.pdbx_description
1 polymer ?
#
loop_
_entity_poly.entity_id
_entity_poly.type
_entity_poly.pdbx_seq_one_letter_code
_entity_poly.pdbx_strand_id
1 'polypeptide(L)'
;MLFSSERISKDASDGYKVRLSIKTALGDQAYLWDEKEMFLFRSTMAYAMRGQLNQQFDVSNIIVCEETARVSFWFVVTSPLNTSNLVDKKSVEEAVRKHRNRINSAFLLTDETLEFEGIPRTLEAPFTPDTPPWLIVFGVVMGAVVAGIIVFIGFSVVQKKRKKNKKTPEDEDSEEEESRGKTMENGAANEGVYNMSFTDEERFTRI
;
A
#
# COMPACT_ATOMS: atom_id res chain seq x y z
N MET A 1 25.76 43.74 2.55
CA MET A 1 26.55 43.12 1.47
C MET A 1 25.78 41.89 1.03
N LEU A 2 25.17 41.94 -0.16
CA LEU A 2 24.44 40.81 -0.73
C LEU A 2 25.48 39.82 -1.29
N PHE A 3 25.38 38.55 -0.94
CA PHE A 3 26.16 37.51 -1.61
C PHE A 3 25.83 37.54 -3.10
N SER A 4 26.75 38.05 -3.91
CA SER A 4 26.60 38.04 -5.37
C SER A 4 26.64 36.58 -5.83
N SER A 5 25.68 36.18 -6.67
CA SER A 5 25.51 34.82 -7.21
C SER A 5 26.80 34.24 -7.78
N GLU A 6 27.70 35.10 -8.26
CA GLU A 6 29.00 34.75 -8.82
C GLU A 6 30.01 34.20 -7.79
N ARG A 7 29.92 34.56 -6.50
CA ARG A 7 30.85 34.04 -5.48
C ARG A 7 30.51 32.63 -5.01
N ILE A 8 29.23 32.24 -5.09
CA ILE A 8 28.75 30.92 -4.67
C ILE A 8 29.28 29.81 -5.59
N SER A 9 29.58 30.13 -6.85
CA SER A 9 30.24 29.22 -7.80
C SER A 9 31.64 28.75 -7.36
N LYS A 10 32.39 29.62 -6.66
CA LYS A 10 33.78 29.36 -6.27
C LYS A 10 33.90 28.79 -4.86
N ASP A 11 32.98 29.13 -3.96
CA ASP A 11 32.85 28.53 -2.63
C ASP A 11 31.79 27.42 -2.60
N ALA A 12 31.93 26.45 -3.50
CA ALA A 12 31.10 25.24 -3.58
C ALA A 12 31.08 24.39 -2.29
N SER A 13 31.75 24.82 -1.22
CA SER A 13 31.61 24.19 0.10
C SER A 13 30.15 24.19 0.53
N ASP A 14 29.47 25.33 0.52
CA ASP A 14 28.21 25.49 1.29
C ASP A 14 26.94 25.46 0.44
N GLY A 15 27.09 25.26 -0.87
CA GLY A 15 25.99 25.10 -1.80
C GLY A 15 25.60 23.64 -1.99
N TYR A 16 24.31 23.41 -2.24
CA TYR A 16 23.79 22.11 -2.63
C TYR A 16 23.42 22.13 -4.10
N LYS A 17 23.93 21.15 -4.85
CA LYS A 17 23.54 20.97 -6.24
C LYS A 17 22.25 20.18 -6.32
N VAL A 18 21.30 20.69 -7.08
CA VAL A 18 20.03 20.02 -7.38
C VAL A 18 20.01 19.64 -8.85
N ARG A 19 19.52 18.44 -9.14
CA ARG A 19 19.32 17.95 -10.51
C ARG A 19 17.88 17.50 -10.66
N LEU A 20 17.20 18.08 -11.65
CA LEU A 20 15.81 17.76 -11.96
C LEU A 20 15.73 17.02 -13.30
N SER A 21 15.14 15.83 -13.27
CA SER A 21 14.90 14.99 -14.45
C SER A 21 13.42 15.02 -14.84
N ILE A 22 12.90 16.23 -15.12
CA ILE A 22 11.47 16.47 -15.37
C ILE A 22 10.94 15.63 -16.55
N LYS A 23 11.67 15.62 -17.67
CA LYS A 23 11.29 14.85 -18.86
C LYS A 23 11.30 13.33 -18.62
N THR A 24 12.21 12.86 -17.78
CA THR A 24 12.27 11.44 -17.40
C THR A 24 11.09 11.05 -16.51
N ALA A 25 10.67 11.94 -15.61
CA ALA A 25 9.56 11.70 -14.70
C ALA A 25 8.19 11.75 -15.38
N LEU A 26 7.98 12.75 -16.23
CA LEU A 26 6.63 13.12 -16.73
C LEU A 26 6.43 12.84 -18.22
N GLY A 27 7.48 12.48 -18.96
CA GLY A 27 7.41 12.19 -20.39
C GLY A 27 6.81 13.35 -21.18
N ASP A 28 5.67 13.11 -21.84
CA ASP A 28 4.97 14.08 -22.67
C ASP A 28 4.18 15.13 -21.86
N GLN A 29 3.96 14.90 -20.55
CA GLN A 29 3.33 15.86 -19.64
C GLN A 29 4.35 16.74 -18.90
N ALA A 30 5.61 16.74 -19.33
CA ALA A 30 6.66 17.53 -18.71
C ALA A 30 6.36 19.03 -18.81
N TYR A 31 6.31 19.69 -17.66
CA TYR A 31 6.20 21.14 -17.58
C TYR A 31 7.53 21.82 -17.93
N LEU A 32 7.45 23.08 -18.33
CA LEU A 32 8.62 23.90 -18.60
C LEU A 32 9.17 24.46 -17.30
N TRP A 33 10.48 24.38 -17.13
CA TRP A 33 11.15 25.02 -16.01
C TRP A 33 11.29 26.52 -16.29
N ASP A 34 10.48 27.33 -15.61
CA ASP A 34 10.43 28.78 -15.76
C ASP A 34 10.64 29.51 -14.42
N GLU A 35 10.52 30.85 -14.43
CA GLU A 35 10.65 31.66 -13.22
C GLU A 35 9.61 31.33 -12.14
N LYS A 36 8.43 30.81 -12.52
CA LYS A 36 7.36 30.45 -11.57
C LYS A 36 7.71 29.15 -10.87
N GLU A 37 8.24 28.17 -11.61
CA GLU A 37 8.76 26.93 -11.04
C GLU A 37 9.96 27.20 -10.13
N MET A 38 10.85 28.11 -10.53
CA MET A 38 11.95 28.57 -9.68
C MET A 38 11.45 29.23 -8.39
N PHE A 39 10.41 30.07 -8.48
CA PHE A 39 9.79 30.67 -7.30
C PHE A 39 9.13 29.62 -6.39
N LEU A 40 8.46 28.62 -6.99
CA LEU A 40 7.89 27.49 -6.27
C LEU A 40 8.97 26.68 -5.55
N PHE A 41 10.12 26.46 -6.19
CA PHE A 41 11.27 25.79 -5.58
C PHE A 41 11.79 26.54 -4.36
N ARG A 42 12.02 27.84 -4.49
CA ARG A 42 12.45 28.67 -3.35
C ARG A 42 11.40 28.68 -2.24
N SER A 43 10.12 28.71 -2.57
CA SER A 43 9.03 28.68 -1.59
C SER A 43 8.92 27.35 -0.84
N THR A 44 9.03 26.23 -1.56
CA THR A 44 8.99 24.88 -0.97
C THR A 44 10.21 24.62 -0.08
N MET A 45 11.38 25.08 -0.50
CA MET A 45 12.58 25.03 0.32
C MET A 45 12.47 25.93 1.56
N ALA A 46 11.88 27.13 1.44
CA ALA A 46 11.65 28.01 2.58
C ALA A 46 10.73 27.33 3.59
N TYR A 47 9.65 26.72 3.10
CA TYR A 47 8.73 25.92 3.91
C TYR A 47 9.45 24.78 4.65
N ALA A 48 10.30 24.02 3.97
CA ALA A 48 11.06 22.93 4.60
C ALA A 48 11.96 23.44 5.73
N MET A 49 12.61 24.59 5.52
CA MET A 49 13.46 25.23 6.54
C MET A 49 12.65 25.76 7.72
N ARG A 50 11.45 26.33 7.48
CA ARG A 50 10.51 26.72 8.55
C ARG A 50 10.15 25.52 9.43
N GLY A 51 9.86 24.37 8.82
CA GLY A 51 9.48 23.15 9.53
C GLY A 51 10.62 22.48 10.30
N GLN A 52 11.88 22.85 10.03
CA GLN A 52 13.05 22.32 10.75
C GLN A 52 13.50 23.25 11.88
N LEU A 53 13.62 24.56 11.60
CA LEU A 53 14.18 25.53 12.53
C LEU A 53 13.11 26.34 13.29
N ASN A 54 11.82 26.17 12.97
CA ASN A 54 10.70 26.94 13.56
C ASN A 54 10.91 28.46 13.50
N GLN A 55 11.58 28.94 12.46
CA GLN A 55 11.83 30.36 12.20
C GLN A 55 11.15 30.78 10.90
N GLN A 56 10.92 32.09 10.73
CA GLN A 56 10.28 32.64 9.54
C GLN A 56 11.30 32.77 8.39
N PHE A 57 11.43 31.72 7.57
CA PHE A 57 12.22 31.77 6.32
C PHE A 57 11.39 32.31 5.16
N ASP A 58 11.92 33.23 4.37
CA ASP A 58 11.27 33.72 3.16
C ASP A 58 12.00 33.23 1.89
N VAL A 59 11.38 33.42 0.74
CA VAL A 59 11.91 33.07 -0.59
C VAL A 59 13.25 33.76 -0.83
N SER A 60 13.43 34.97 -0.29
CA SER A 60 14.68 35.75 -0.37
C SER A 60 15.85 35.14 0.39
N ASN A 61 15.58 34.26 1.37
CA ASN A 61 16.63 33.58 2.11
C ASN A 61 17.27 32.43 1.31
N ILE A 62 16.70 32.07 0.16
CA ILE A 62 17.16 30.97 -0.68
C ILE A 62 17.74 31.54 -1.95
N ILE A 63 19.06 31.46 -2.03
CA ILE A 63 19.84 32.00 -3.13
C ILE A 63 20.11 30.85 -4.08
N VAL A 64 19.65 30.97 -5.31
CA VAL A 64 19.89 30.00 -6.38
C VAL A 64 20.92 30.58 -7.36
N CYS A 65 21.86 29.75 -7.78
CA CYS A 65 22.98 30.11 -8.66
C CYS A 65 23.18 29.05 -9.75
N GLU A 66 23.81 29.45 -10.86
CA GLU A 66 24.23 28.57 -11.96
C GLU A 66 23.11 27.67 -12.53
N GLU A 67 22.02 28.29 -12.97
CA GLU A 67 20.98 27.56 -13.68
C GLU A 67 21.48 27.07 -15.05
N THR A 68 21.36 25.77 -15.29
CA THR A 68 21.72 25.16 -16.58
C THR A 68 20.48 24.79 -17.40
N ALA A 69 20.66 24.64 -18.71
CA ALA A 69 19.60 24.21 -19.63
C ALA A 69 19.03 22.80 -19.34
N ARG A 70 19.77 21.96 -18.61
CA ARG A 70 19.30 20.63 -18.16
C ARG A 70 18.60 20.68 -16.80
N VAL A 71 18.25 21.88 -16.33
CA VAL A 71 17.63 22.13 -15.02
C VAL A 71 18.48 21.54 -13.89
N SER A 72 19.72 22.03 -13.82
CA SER A 72 20.55 21.88 -12.63
C SER A 72 20.94 23.25 -12.12
N PHE A 73 20.94 23.42 -10.81
CA PHE A 73 21.37 24.66 -10.18
C PHE A 73 21.91 24.37 -8.79
N TRP A 74 22.68 25.31 -8.27
CA TRP A 74 23.12 25.31 -6.88
C TRP A 74 22.19 26.19 -6.07
N PHE A 75 21.87 25.77 -4.84
CA PHE A 75 21.18 26.64 -3.90
C PHE A 75 21.92 26.70 -2.56
N VAL A 76 21.78 27.84 -1.91
CA VAL A 76 22.31 28.13 -0.58
C VAL A 76 21.19 28.72 0.25
N VAL A 77 21.16 28.37 1.54
CA VAL A 77 20.19 28.89 2.50
C VAL A 77 20.87 29.84 3.48
N THR A 78 20.33 31.04 3.59
CA THR A 78 20.79 32.08 4.53
C THR A 78 19.88 32.16 5.74
N SER A 79 20.41 32.67 6.85
CA SER A 79 19.61 32.88 8.07
C SER A 79 18.57 34.00 7.87
N PRO A 80 17.34 33.85 8.40
CA PRO A 80 16.29 34.86 8.27
C PRO A 80 16.61 36.13 9.07
N LEU A 81 17.42 36.02 10.13
CA LEU A 81 17.82 37.16 10.95
C LEU A 81 19.01 37.93 10.35
N ASN A 82 19.87 37.22 9.60
CA ASN A 82 21.08 37.78 9.00
C ASN A 82 21.35 37.08 7.67
N THR A 83 21.05 37.74 6.55
CA THR A 83 21.29 37.23 5.19
C THR A 83 22.77 37.02 4.87
N SER A 84 23.68 37.58 5.69
CA SER A 84 25.13 37.37 5.58
C SER A 84 25.59 36.06 6.22
N ASN A 85 24.77 35.41 7.03
CA ASN A 85 25.10 34.14 7.68
C ASN A 85 24.42 32.99 6.96
N LEU A 86 25.20 31.95 6.66
CA LEU A 86 24.68 30.71 6.10
C LEU A 86 24.10 29.83 7.21
N VAL A 87 23.07 29.07 6.86
CA VAL A 87 22.54 28.04 7.75
C VAL A 87 23.48 26.84 7.74
N ASP A 88 23.64 26.19 8.90
CA ASP A 88 24.45 25.00 9.04
C ASP A 88 24.00 23.88 8.07
N LYS A 89 24.98 23.20 7.46
CA LYS A 89 24.73 22.20 6.42
C LYS A 89 23.83 21.08 6.92
N LYS A 90 24.15 20.53 8.08
CA LYS A 90 23.40 19.43 8.68
C LYS A 90 21.93 19.78 8.87
N SER A 91 21.64 21.03 9.26
CA SER A 91 20.28 21.51 9.41
C SER A 91 19.52 21.57 8.08
N VAL A 92 20.17 21.98 6.99
CA VAL A 92 19.59 21.99 5.65
C VAL A 92 19.34 20.57 5.15
N GLU A 93 20.32 19.67 5.31
CA GLU A 93 20.19 18.26 4.91
C GLU A 93 19.05 17.56 5.66
N GLU A 94 18.95 17.78 6.98
CA GLU A 94 17.85 17.26 7.79
C GLU A 94 16.50 17.83 7.38
N ALA A 95 16.42 19.13 7.07
CA ALA A 95 15.19 19.77 6.60
C ALA A 95 14.72 19.17 5.28
N VAL A 96 15.63 19.01 4.31
CA VAL A 96 15.35 18.39 3.00
C VAL A 96 14.94 16.93 3.19
N ARG A 97 15.66 16.16 3.99
CA ARG A 97 15.36 14.75 4.25
C ARG A 97 13.98 14.56 4.89
N LYS A 98 13.62 15.40 5.87
CA LYS A 98 12.34 15.33 6.58
C LYS A 98 11.16 15.71 5.67
N HIS A 99 11.34 16.70 4.80
CA HIS A 99 10.28 17.19 3.91
C HIS A 99 10.38 16.65 2.48
N ARG A 100 11.25 15.66 2.23
CA ARG A 100 11.55 15.14 0.89
C ARG A 100 10.30 14.72 0.13
N ASN A 101 9.44 13.94 0.76
CA ASN A 101 8.17 13.51 0.17
C ASN A 101 7.29 14.70 -0.25
N ARG A 102 7.22 15.75 0.58
CA ARG A 102 6.42 16.95 0.25
C ARG A 102 7.04 17.74 -0.90
N ILE A 103 8.35 17.91 -0.90
CA ILE A 103 9.09 18.60 -1.95
C ILE A 103 8.89 17.86 -3.28
N ASN A 104 9.12 16.56 -3.30
CA ASN A 104 8.89 15.69 -4.46
C ASN A 104 7.45 15.82 -4.99
N SER A 105 6.46 15.72 -4.09
CA SER A 105 5.04 15.85 -4.45
C SER A 105 4.68 17.22 -5.03
N ALA A 106 5.35 18.29 -4.63
CA ALA A 106 5.08 19.65 -5.14
C ALA A 106 5.48 19.81 -6.61
N PHE A 107 6.49 19.04 -7.07
CA PHE A 107 6.98 19.04 -8.44
C PHE A 107 6.52 17.83 -9.25
N LEU A 108 5.69 16.95 -8.67
CA LEU A 108 5.30 15.67 -9.28
C LEU A 108 6.53 14.82 -9.66
N LEU A 109 7.61 14.98 -8.90
CA LEU A 109 8.86 14.24 -9.06
C LEU A 109 8.97 13.16 -7.97
N THR A 110 9.87 12.22 -8.20
CA THR A 110 10.21 11.13 -7.29
C THR A 110 11.63 11.31 -6.76
N ASP A 111 12.02 10.51 -5.76
CA ASP A 111 13.38 10.55 -5.20
C ASP A 111 14.49 10.22 -6.21
N GLU A 112 14.14 9.60 -7.34
CA GLU A 112 15.06 9.31 -8.43
C GLU A 112 15.17 10.45 -9.44
N THR A 113 14.12 11.26 -9.57
CA THR A 113 14.05 12.31 -10.59
C THR A 113 14.35 13.70 -10.03
N LEU A 114 14.25 13.88 -8.71
CA LEU A 114 14.74 15.03 -7.96
C LEU A 114 15.91 14.62 -7.06
N GLU A 115 17.12 14.90 -7.53
CA GLU A 115 18.35 14.55 -6.83
C GLU A 115 18.96 15.79 -6.14
N PHE A 116 19.36 15.61 -4.88
CA PHE A 116 20.14 16.56 -4.10
C PHE A 116 21.53 15.96 -3.90
N GLU A 117 22.56 16.57 -4.47
CA GLU A 117 23.94 16.09 -4.37
C GLU A 117 24.40 16.16 -2.90
N GLY A 118 24.81 15.01 -2.34
CA GLY A 118 25.21 14.88 -0.94
C GLY A 118 24.12 14.39 0.02
N ILE A 119 22.84 14.40 -0.37
CA ILE A 119 21.74 13.91 0.47
C ILE A 119 21.25 12.57 -0.07
N PRO A 120 21.46 11.45 0.65
CA PRO A 120 21.00 10.14 0.19
C PRO A 120 19.48 10.12 0.05
N ARG A 121 18.98 9.31 -0.89
CA ARG A 121 17.55 9.13 -1.14
C ARG A 121 16.85 8.66 0.14
N THR A 122 15.60 9.06 0.32
CA THR A 122 14.79 8.46 1.38
C THR A 122 14.51 7.02 0.97
N LEU A 123 14.85 6.09 1.85
CA LEU A 123 14.48 4.68 1.66
C LEU A 123 12.95 4.64 1.74
N GLU A 124 12.29 4.43 0.61
CA GLU A 124 10.84 4.23 0.59
C GLU A 124 10.50 3.12 1.58
N ALA A 125 9.62 3.42 2.54
CA ALA A 125 9.15 2.39 3.47
C ALA A 125 8.50 1.30 2.61
N PRO A 126 8.87 0.02 2.78
CA PRO A 126 8.29 -1.07 2.02
C PRO A 126 6.76 -0.97 2.09
N PHE A 127 6.10 -0.98 0.94
CA PHE A 127 4.65 -0.99 0.87
C PHE A 127 4.13 -2.24 1.59
N THR A 128 3.61 -2.06 2.79
CA THR A 128 2.90 -3.10 3.54
C THR A 128 1.42 -2.96 3.22
N PRO A 129 0.80 -3.85 2.43
CA PRO A 129 -0.63 -3.79 2.21
C PRO A 129 -1.39 -3.96 3.53
N ASP A 130 -2.42 -3.15 3.76
CA ASP A 130 -3.25 -3.17 4.98
C ASP A 130 -3.95 -4.52 5.23
N THR A 131 -4.05 -5.36 4.19
CA THR A 131 -4.57 -6.72 4.29
C THR A 131 -3.57 -7.74 3.75
N PRO A 132 -3.35 -8.86 4.46
CA PRO A 132 -2.52 -9.95 3.96
C PRO A 132 -3.07 -10.47 2.63
N PRO A 133 -2.25 -10.61 1.56
CA PRO A 133 -2.70 -11.09 0.25
C PRO A 133 -3.41 -12.45 0.29
N TRP A 134 -3.07 -13.30 1.26
CA TRP A 134 -3.70 -14.61 1.43
C TRP A 134 -5.18 -14.52 1.82
N LEU A 135 -5.61 -13.46 2.50
CA LEU A 135 -7.02 -13.24 2.86
C LEU A 135 -7.90 -13.03 1.62
N ILE A 136 -7.36 -12.34 0.61
CA ILE A 136 -8.03 -12.13 -0.68
C ILE A 136 -8.18 -13.46 -1.43
N VAL A 137 -7.09 -14.25 -1.49
CA VAL A 137 -7.09 -15.58 -2.12
C VAL A 137 -8.09 -16.52 -1.41
N PHE A 138 -8.12 -16.52 -0.08
CA PHE A 138 -9.07 -17.30 0.70
C PHE A 138 -10.53 -16.93 0.39
N GLY A 139 -10.83 -15.62 0.34
CA GLY A 139 -12.19 -15.14 0.02
C GLY A 139 -12.68 -15.59 -1.35
N VAL A 140 -11.81 -15.52 -2.37
CA VAL A 140 -12.16 -15.98 -3.73
C VAL A 140 -12.40 -17.48 -3.78
N VAL A 141 -11.55 -18.28 -3.13
CA VAL A 141 -11.69 -19.74 -3.09
C VAL A 141 -12.97 -20.15 -2.37
N MET A 142 -13.23 -19.59 -1.19
CA MET A 142 -14.46 -19.89 -0.43
C MET A 142 -15.71 -19.47 -1.21
N GLY A 143 -15.68 -18.31 -1.89
CA GLY A 143 -16.77 -17.86 -2.75
C GLY A 143 -17.06 -18.83 -3.89
N ALA A 144 -16.02 -19.32 -4.58
CA ALA A 144 -16.17 -20.31 -5.65
C ALA A 144 -16.72 -21.65 -5.14
N VAL A 145 -16.28 -22.11 -3.98
CA VAL A 145 -16.78 -23.35 -3.36
C VAL A 145 -18.27 -23.24 -3.01
N VAL A 146 -18.69 -22.15 -2.36
CA VAL A 146 -20.10 -21.93 -2.01
C VAL A 146 -20.97 -21.82 -3.26
N ALA A 147 -20.52 -21.08 -4.28
CA ALA A 147 -21.23 -20.98 -5.56
C ALA A 147 -21.36 -22.37 -6.24
N GLY A 148 -20.29 -23.17 -6.21
CA GLY A 148 -20.29 -24.53 -6.71
C GLY A 148 -21.32 -25.43 -6.00
N ILE A 149 -21.41 -25.34 -4.67
CA ILE A 149 -22.38 -26.10 -3.88
C ILE A 149 -23.82 -25.67 -4.22
N ILE A 150 -24.08 -24.36 -4.32
CA ILE A 150 -25.41 -23.85 -4.66
C ILE A 150 -25.84 -24.34 -6.06
N VAL A 151 -24.95 -24.26 -7.05
CA VAL A 151 -25.20 -24.76 -8.40
C VAL A 151 -25.43 -26.27 -8.38
N PHE A 152 -24.64 -27.03 -7.63
CA PHE A 152 -24.75 -28.49 -7.53
C PHE A 152 -26.09 -28.91 -6.93
N ILE A 153 -26.53 -28.28 -5.83
CA ILE A 153 -27.83 -28.54 -5.22
C ILE A 153 -28.96 -28.14 -6.18
N GLY A 154 -28.87 -26.95 -6.78
CA GLY A 154 -29.87 -26.47 -7.74
C GLY A 154 -30.03 -27.42 -8.94
N PHE A 155 -28.93 -27.90 -9.50
CA PHE A 155 -28.93 -28.85 -10.60
C PHE A 155 -29.55 -30.20 -10.20
N SER A 156 -29.23 -30.70 -9.01
CA SER A 156 -29.78 -31.96 -8.48
C SER A 156 -31.30 -31.90 -8.27
N VAL A 157 -31.83 -30.76 -7.80
CA VAL A 157 -33.28 -30.55 -7.63
C VAL A 157 -33.98 -30.44 -9.00
N VAL A 158 -33.41 -29.71 -9.95
CA VAL A 158 -33.98 -29.56 -11.30
C VAL A 158 -33.99 -30.90 -12.04
N GLN A 159 -32.93 -31.71 -11.93
CA GLN A 159 -32.91 -33.05 -12.51
C GLN A 159 -33.96 -33.99 -11.87
N LYS A 160 -34.16 -33.96 -10.55
CA LYS A 160 -35.21 -34.74 -9.88
C LYS A 160 -36.62 -34.31 -10.33
N LYS A 161 -36.86 -33.01 -10.48
CA LYS A 161 -38.16 -32.50 -10.99
C LYS A 161 -38.40 -32.88 -12.45
N ARG A 162 -37.38 -32.83 -13.32
CA ARG A 162 -37.49 -33.29 -14.73
C ARG A 162 -37.71 -34.81 -14.85
N LYS A 163 -37.14 -35.62 -13.95
CA LYS A 163 -37.39 -37.07 -13.91
C LYS A 163 -38.79 -37.43 -13.38
N LYS A 164 -39.35 -36.63 -12.46
CA LYS A 164 -40.75 -36.78 -12.01
C LYS A 164 -41.76 -36.32 -13.06
N ASN A 165 -41.48 -35.24 -13.80
CA ASN A 165 -42.41 -34.73 -14.82
C ASN A 165 -42.41 -35.54 -16.15
N LYS A 166 -41.58 -36.59 -16.26
CA LYS A 166 -41.52 -37.52 -17.40
C LYS A 166 -42.18 -38.89 -17.11
N LYS A 167 -42.71 -39.08 -15.89
CA LYS A 167 -43.53 -40.22 -15.45
C LYS A 167 -44.84 -39.59 -14.92
N THR A 168 -45.89 -39.32 -15.69
CA THR A 168 -46.97 -40.17 -16.28
C THR A 168 -47.92 -39.17 -17.02
N PRO A 169 -48.77 -39.54 -18.02
CA PRO A 169 -49.81 -40.60 -17.99
C PRO A 169 -49.70 -41.57 -19.19
N GLU A 170 -49.83 -42.88 -19.03
CA GLU A 170 -50.99 -43.80 -19.22
C GLU A 170 -50.29 -45.21 -19.16
N ASP A 171 -50.63 -46.26 -18.41
CA ASP A 171 -51.91 -46.89 -18.06
C ASP A 171 -51.79 -47.69 -16.73
N GLU A 172 -52.94 -47.98 -16.14
CA GLU A 172 -53.18 -48.70 -14.88
C GLU A 172 -52.98 -50.24 -14.97
N ASP A 173 -52.79 -50.81 -13.77
CA ASP A 173 -53.27 -52.13 -13.33
C ASP A 173 -52.28 -53.32 -13.25
N SER A 174 -51.79 -53.57 -12.03
CA SER A 174 -51.84 -54.90 -11.41
C SER A 174 -51.58 -54.74 -9.90
N GLU A 175 -52.67 -54.73 -9.15
CA GLU A 175 -52.72 -54.68 -7.68
C GLU A 175 -52.10 -55.93 -7.00
N GLU A 176 -51.45 -55.66 -5.86
CA GLU A 176 -51.56 -56.34 -4.56
C GLU A 176 -51.61 -57.88 -4.49
N GLU A 177 -50.56 -58.46 -3.89
CA GLU A 177 -50.65 -59.69 -3.09
C GLU A 177 -49.90 -59.49 -1.77
N GLU A 178 -50.65 -59.04 -0.75
CA GLU A 178 -50.24 -59.00 0.66
C GLU A 178 -50.89 -60.20 1.40
N SER A 179 -50.09 -60.84 2.27
CA SER A 179 -50.46 -61.59 3.50
C SER A 179 -50.40 -63.15 3.54
N ARG A 180 -49.36 -63.67 4.25
CA ARG A 180 -49.47 -64.65 5.36
C ARG A 180 -48.08 -64.93 5.98
N GLY A 181 -47.72 -64.28 7.10
CA GLY A 181 -47.64 -64.86 8.47
C GLY A 181 -46.65 -66.04 8.62
N LYS A 182 -45.70 -66.09 9.58
CA LYS A 182 -45.76 -65.70 11.00
C LYS A 182 -44.41 -66.03 11.71
N THR A 183 -44.17 -65.38 12.88
CA THR A 183 -43.43 -65.86 14.09
C THR A 183 -42.00 -65.31 14.25
N MET A 184 -41.54 -64.64 15.33
CA MET A 184 -42.09 -64.19 16.63
C MET A 184 -41.20 -63.09 17.24
N GLU A 185 -41.83 -62.33 18.15
CA GLU A 185 -41.42 -61.20 18.97
C GLU A 185 -40.56 -61.55 20.21
N ASN A 186 -39.77 -60.58 20.69
CA ASN A 186 -39.51 -60.18 22.10
C ASN A 186 -38.54 -58.96 22.02
N GLY A 187 -38.86 -57.69 22.32
CA GLY A 187 -39.36 -57.10 23.58
C GLY A 187 -38.23 -57.12 24.63
N ALA A 188 -37.68 -56.06 25.23
CA ALA A 188 -38.06 -54.68 25.57
C ALA A 188 -36.72 -53.97 25.99
N ALA A 189 -36.41 -52.68 25.80
CA ALA A 189 -36.93 -51.42 26.37
C ALA A 189 -35.77 -50.58 26.99
N ASN A 190 -35.81 -49.27 26.72
CA ASN A 190 -35.28 -48.13 27.50
C ASN A 190 -33.75 -47.98 27.61
N GLU A 191 -33.13 -46.82 27.81
CA GLU A 191 -33.41 -45.37 27.77
C GLU A 191 -32.12 -44.75 28.39
N GLY A 192 -31.74 -43.52 28.05
CA GLY A 192 -30.97 -42.69 28.99
C GLY A 192 -29.49 -42.46 28.70
N VAL A 193 -29.22 -41.21 28.37
CA VAL A 193 -27.92 -40.52 28.18
C VAL A 193 -27.08 -40.48 29.45
N TYR A 194 -25.75 -40.64 29.40
CA TYR A 194 -24.79 -39.90 30.26
C TYR A 194 -23.40 -39.75 29.60
N ASN A 195 -22.85 -38.53 29.69
CA ASN A 195 -21.48 -38.13 29.37
C ASN A 195 -20.74 -37.90 30.70
N MET A 196 -19.58 -38.54 30.94
CA MET A 196 -18.58 -38.18 31.96
C MET A 196 -17.22 -38.71 31.46
N SER A 197 -16.22 -37.87 31.18
CA SER A 197 -15.34 -37.16 32.13
C SER A 197 -14.26 -38.06 32.74
N PHE A 198 -13.03 -37.84 32.27
CA PHE A 198 -11.72 -37.95 32.95
C PHE A 198 -11.14 -39.31 33.43
N THR A 199 -9.87 -39.53 33.01
CA THR A 199 -8.72 -40.22 33.66
C THR A 199 -8.86 -41.72 33.98
N ASP A 200 -7.88 -42.60 33.72
CA ASP A 200 -6.42 -42.58 33.98
C ASP A 200 -5.63 -43.19 32.80
N GLU A 201 -4.50 -42.62 32.36
CA GLU A 201 -3.15 -42.92 32.87
C GLU A 201 -2.92 -44.41 33.16
N GLU A 202 -2.25 -45.12 32.24
CA GLU A 202 -1.01 -45.85 32.51
C GLU A 202 -0.62 -46.77 31.35
N ARG A 203 0.70 -46.93 31.19
CA ARG A 203 1.38 -48.10 30.62
C ARG A 203 1.78 -48.06 29.14
N PHE A 204 2.74 -47.19 28.83
CA PHE A 204 3.82 -47.56 27.91
C PHE A 204 5.18 -47.09 28.44
N THR A 205 5.78 -47.89 29.32
CA THR A 205 7.23 -47.97 29.52
C THR A 205 7.65 -49.39 29.91
N ARG A 206 8.34 -50.09 29.00
CA ARG A 206 9.52 -50.92 29.31
C ARG A 206 10.17 -51.39 28.00
N ILE A 207 11.31 -50.78 27.67
CA ILE A 207 12.68 -51.36 27.64
C ILE A 207 12.85 -52.37 26.50
#